data_AF-A0A7G6DYI8-F1
#
_entry.id   AF-A0A7G6DYI8-F1
#
_cell.length_a   1.000
_cell.length_b   1.000
_cell.length_c   1.000
_cell.angle_alpha   90.00
_cell.angle_beta   90.00
_cell.angle_gamma   90.00
#
_symmetry.space_group_name_H-M   'P 1'
#
loop_
_entity.id
_entity.type
_entity.pdbx_description
1 polymer ?
#
loop_
_entity_poly.entity_id
_entity_poly.type
_entity_poly.pdbx_seq_one_letter_code
_entity_poly.pdbx_strand_id
1 'polypeptide(L)'
;MSIHKISCHIAQILSRELALGEDDSEVMAYGLEIILSSVTKLVVILSSAYFLNIFSTTLVALLTFSSFRLLSGGVHFSDYYRCLGFGLLIMLSLGKLAQIFILSQTFHLLVFTFVIGLSAFLLCLKWAPAENPNKILTDEDTG
;
A
#
# COMPACT_ATOMS: atom_id res chain seq x y z
N MET A 1 -14.00 11.10 -7.05
CA MET A 1 -15.30 11.81 -7.03
C MET A 1 -16.45 10.98 -6.44
N SER A 2 -16.64 9.70 -6.77
CA SER A 2 -17.71 8.89 -6.16
C SER A 2 -17.45 8.51 -4.70
N ILE A 3 -16.21 8.11 -4.37
CA ILE A 3 -15.84 7.72 -2.99
C ILE A 3 -15.80 8.92 -2.06
N HIS A 4 -15.18 10.03 -2.49
CA HIS A 4 -15.16 11.28 -1.72
C HIS A 4 -16.55 11.72 -1.24
N LYS A 5 -17.59 11.63 -2.09
CA LYS A 5 -18.97 11.96 -1.69
C LYS A 5 -19.52 11.01 -0.63
N ILE A 6 -19.26 9.70 -0.76
CA ILE A 6 -19.68 8.70 0.23
C ILE A 6 -18.97 8.94 1.56
N SER A 7 -17.66 9.19 1.52
CA SER A 7 -16.85 9.49 2.69
C SER A 7 -17.33 10.75 3.40
N CYS A 8 -17.57 11.82 2.65
CA CYS A 8 -18.07 13.08 3.20
C CYS A 8 -19.46 12.92 3.81
N HIS A 9 -20.35 12.14 3.17
CA HIS A 9 -21.69 11.90 3.71
C HIS A 9 -21.67 11.10 5.02
N ILE A 10 -20.86 10.05 5.11
CA ILE A 10 -20.72 9.25 6.33
C ILE A 10 -20.04 10.08 7.43
N ALA A 11 -19.02 10.88 7.09
CA ALA A 11 -18.35 11.75 8.03
C ALA A 11 -19.29 12.83 8.59
N GLN A 12 -20.13 13.44 7.75
CA GLN A 12 -21.12 14.42 8.21
C GLN A 12 -22.15 13.80 9.17
N ILE A 13 -22.61 12.57 8.92
CA ILE A 13 -23.50 11.85 9.82
C ILE A 13 -22.82 11.62 11.17
N LEU A 14 -21.57 11.13 11.14
CA LEU A 14 -20.83 10.78 12.35
C LEU A 14 -20.43 12.03 13.16
N SER A 15 -20.03 13.12 12.51
CA SER A 15 -19.71 14.39 13.20
C SER A 15 -20.93 15.00 13.85
N ARG A 16 -22.11 14.85 13.24
CA ARG A 16 -23.37 15.36 13.80
C ARG A 16 -23.80 14.59 15.05
N GLU A 17 -23.58 13.27 15.07
CA GLU A 17 -23.85 12.43 16.25
C GLU A 17 -22.84 12.66 17.38
N LEU A 18 -21.57 12.91 17.05
CA LEU A 18 -20.51 13.14 18.05
C LEU A 18 -20.35 14.61 18.46
N ALA A 19 -21.15 15.53 17.90
CA ALA A 19 -21.04 16.98 18.11
C ALA A 19 -19.62 17.53 17.87
N LEU A 20 -18.95 17.01 16.84
CA LEU A 20 -17.59 17.40 16.46
C LEU A 20 -17.57 18.71 15.65
N GLY A 21 -16.45 19.45 15.72
CA GLY A 21 -16.23 20.67 14.93
C GLY A 21 -16.08 20.40 13.43
N GLU A 22 -16.15 21.46 12.61
CA GLU A 22 -16.00 21.35 11.15
C GLU A 22 -14.62 20.81 10.74
N ASP A 23 -13.55 21.22 11.42
CA ASP A 23 -12.18 20.73 11.15
C ASP A 23 -12.06 19.21 11.37
N ASP A 24 -12.67 18.67 12.42
CA ASP A 24 -12.66 17.25 12.73
C ASP A 24 -13.47 16.44 11.71
N SER A 25 -14.55 17.02 11.17
CA SER A 25 -15.36 16.41 10.11
C SER A 25 -14.55 16.21 8.82
N GLU A 26 -13.72 17.18 8.44
CA GLU A 26 -12.89 17.08 7.24
C GLU A 26 -11.81 16.01 7.39
N VAL A 27 -11.14 15.96 8.55
CA VAL A 27 -10.15 14.93 8.87
C VAL A 27 -10.78 13.53 8.84
N MET A 28 -11.98 13.39 9.40
CA MET A 28 -12.72 12.14 9.39
C MET A 28 -13.15 11.73 7.97
N ALA A 29 -13.65 12.66 7.14
CA ALA A 29 -13.99 12.40 5.75
C ALA A 29 -12.78 11.89 4.96
N TYR A 30 -11.62 12.52 5.16
CA TYR A 30 -10.38 12.11 4.52
C TYR A 30 -9.92 10.72 4.99
N GLY A 31 -9.92 10.46 6.29
CA GLY A 31 -9.60 9.14 6.84
C GLY A 31 -10.50 8.05 6.28
N LEU A 32 -11.81 8.32 6.17
CA LEU A 32 -12.78 7.39 5.63
C LEU A 32 -12.60 7.16 4.12
N GLU A 33 -12.24 8.21 3.36
CA GLU A 33 -11.84 8.07 1.96
C GLU A 33 -10.64 7.14 1.78
N ILE A 34 -9.62 7.24 2.63
CA ILE A 34 -8.46 6.34 2.61
C ILE A 34 -8.88 4.89 2.88
N ILE A 35 -9.72 4.68 3.89
CA ILE A 35 -10.18 3.34 4.28
C ILE A 35 -11.01 2.72 3.14
N LEU A 36 -12.03 3.42 2.66
CA LEU A 36 -12.90 2.95 1.57
C LEU A 36 -12.10 2.66 0.30
N SER A 37 -11.16 3.55 -0.04
CA SER A 37 -10.26 3.39 -1.17
C SER A 37 -9.41 2.12 -1.04
N SER A 38 -8.80 1.92 0.12
CA SER A 38 -7.92 0.78 0.39
C SER A 38 -8.67 -0.54 0.39
N VAL A 39 -9.85 -0.59 1.02
CA VAL A 39 -10.73 -1.77 1.03
C VAL A 39 -11.16 -2.13 -0.40
N THR A 40 -11.58 -1.13 -1.19
CA THR A 40 -11.97 -1.37 -2.58
C THR A 40 -10.80 -1.97 -3.37
N LYS A 41 -9.61 -1.41 -3.21
CA LYS A 41 -8.38 -1.91 -3.86
C LYS A 41 -8.08 -3.37 -3.50
N LEU A 42 -8.17 -3.69 -2.21
CA LEU A 42 -7.92 -5.03 -1.68
C LEU A 42 -8.87 -6.05 -2.33
N VAL A 43 -10.16 -5.73 -2.38
CA VAL A 43 -11.17 -6.58 -3.00
C VAL A 43 -10.86 -6.80 -4.48
N VAL A 44 -10.60 -5.73 -5.24
CA VAL A 44 -10.31 -5.86 -6.69
C VAL A 44 -9.05 -6.69 -6.94
N ILE A 45 -7.98 -6.49 -6.16
CA ILE A 45 -6.73 -7.26 -6.30
C ILE A 45 -6.97 -8.74 -6.00
N LEU A 46 -7.62 -9.06 -4.88
CA LEU A 46 -7.85 -10.44 -4.48
C LEU A 46 -8.79 -11.18 -5.44
N SER A 47 -9.88 -10.53 -5.87
CA SER A 47 -10.77 -11.09 -6.89
C SER A 47 -10.03 -11.35 -8.19
N SER A 48 -9.22 -10.39 -8.66
CA SER A 48 -8.42 -10.57 -9.89
C SER A 48 -7.40 -11.70 -9.74
N ALA A 49 -6.68 -11.77 -8.61
CA ALA A 49 -5.71 -12.82 -8.35
C ALA A 49 -6.33 -14.23 -8.30
N TYR A 50 -7.57 -14.33 -7.79
CA TYR A 50 -8.35 -15.56 -7.82
C TYR A 50 -8.64 -16.00 -9.26
N PHE A 51 -9.13 -15.10 -10.12
CA PHE A 51 -9.37 -15.41 -11.54
C PHE A 51 -8.09 -15.83 -12.29
N LEU A 52 -6.94 -15.25 -11.95
CA LEU A 52 -5.65 -15.59 -12.55
C LEU A 52 -4.96 -16.83 -11.94
N ASN A 53 -5.57 -17.53 -10.98
CA ASN A 53 -4.97 -18.65 -10.23
C ASN A 53 -3.61 -18.32 -9.59
N ILE A 54 -3.42 -17.07 -9.17
CA ILE A 54 -2.22 -16.56 -8.47
C ILE A 54 -2.55 -16.07 -7.06
N PHE A 55 -3.63 -16.59 -6.47
CA PHE A 55 -4.16 -16.11 -5.20
C PHE A 55 -3.12 -16.19 -4.08
N SER A 56 -2.48 -17.35 -3.89
CA SER A 56 -1.52 -17.55 -2.80
C SER A 56 -0.28 -16.67 -2.93
N THR A 57 0.29 -16.54 -4.13
CA THR A 57 1.47 -15.70 -4.36
C THR A 57 1.15 -14.21 -4.19
N THR A 58 -0.01 -13.78 -4.67
CA THR A 58 -0.46 -12.39 -4.52
C THR A 58 -0.80 -12.07 -3.07
N LEU A 59 -1.38 -13.01 -2.31
CA LEU A 59 -1.69 -12.84 -0.90
C LEU A 59 -0.42 -12.61 -0.06
N VAL A 60 0.61 -13.42 -0.27
CA VAL A 60 1.90 -13.25 0.42
C VAL A 60 2.51 -11.89 0.07
N ALA A 61 2.55 -11.54 -1.23
CA ALA A 61 3.04 -10.24 -1.67
C ALA A 61 2.26 -9.08 -1.02
N LEU A 62 0.94 -9.21 -0.87
CA LEU A 62 0.07 -8.20 -0.29
C LEU A 62 0.31 -8.03 1.21
N LEU A 63 0.51 -9.12 1.95
CA LEU A 63 0.87 -9.08 3.36
C LEU A 63 2.22 -8.40 3.56
N THR A 64 3.25 -8.81 2.81
CA THR A 64 4.58 -8.19 2.87
C THR A 64 4.52 -6.70 2.55
N PHE A 65 3.82 -6.33 1.48
CA PHE A 65 3.65 -4.93 1.10
C PHE A 65 2.88 -4.12 2.16
N SER A 66 1.85 -4.71 2.78
CA SER A 66 1.07 -4.04 3.82
C SER A 66 1.90 -3.80 5.08
N SER A 67 2.70 -4.77 5.52
CA SER A 67 3.65 -4.61 6.62
C SER A 67 4.68 -3.52 6.32
N PHE A 68 5.22 -3.52 5.09
CA PHE A 68 6.19 -2.49 4.68
C PHE A 68 5.56 -1.10 4.65
N ARG A 69 4.30 -0.98 4.21
CA ARG A 69 3.57 0.28 4.15
C ARG A 69 3.21 0.83 5.54
N LEU A 70 2.97 -0.04 6.53
CA LEU A 70 2.79 0.39 7.92
C LEU A 70 4.04 1.09 8.48
N LEU A 71 5.23 0.64 8.08
CA LEU A 71 6.51 1.20 8.54
C LEU A 71 6.93 2.46 7.75
N SER A 72 6.73 2.46 6.43
CA SER A 72 7.18 3.55 5.54
C SER A 72 6.18 4.70 5.40
N GLY A 73 4.94 4.52 5.89
CA GLY A 73 3.84 5.42 5.57
C GLY A 73 3.50 5.36 4.07
N GLY A 74 2.80 6.37 3.56
CA GLY A 74 2.51 6.40 2.13
C GLY A 74 2.08 7.77 1.63
N VAL A 75 2.66 8.20 0.52
CA VAL A 75 2.22 9.37 -0.22
C VAL A 75 0.96 8.99 -0.99
N HIS A 76 -0.17 9.61 -0.66
CA HIS A 76 -1.41 9.34 -1.37
C HIS A 76 -1.42 10.16 -2.67
N PHE A 77 -1.55 9.49 -3.81
CA PHE A 77 -1.85 10.20 -5.05
C PHE A 77 -3.21 10.86 -4.94
N SER A 78 -3.29 12.12 -5.40
CA SER A 78 -4.52 12.92 -5.45
C SER A 78 -5.63 12.27 -6.28
N ASP A 79 -5.27 11.40 -7.24
CA ASP A 79 -6.21 10.67 -8.08
C ASP A 79 -6.41 9.21 -7.63
N TYR A 80 -7.60 8.92 -7.11
CA TYR A 80 -8.05 7.59 -6.70
C TYR A 80 -7.85 6.50 -7.77
N TYR A 81 -8.26 6.77 -9.02
CA TYR A 81 -8.22 5.78 -10.10
C TYR A 81 -6.80 5.43 -10.53
N ARG A 82 -5.89 6.41 -10.52
CA ARG A 82 -4.48 6.19 -10.85
C ARG A 82 -3.82 5.33 -9.79
N CYS A 83 -4.12 5.60 -8.51
CA CYS A 83 -3.69 4.77 -7.40
C CYS A 83 -4.22 3.34 -7.54
N LEU A 84 -5.52 3.16 -7.83
CA LEU A 84 -6.16 1.86 -8.01
C LEU A 84 -5.54 1.05 -9.14
N GLY A 85 -5.48 1.61 -10.35
CA GLY A 85 -4.93 0.93 -11.52
C GLY A 85 -3.46 0.57 -11.35
N PHE A 86 -2.63 1.50 -10.87
CA PHE A 86 -1.20 1.25 -10.69
C PHE A 86 -0.93 0.20 -9.61
N GLY A 87 -1.65 0.28 -8.47
CA GLY A 87 -1.55 -0.72 -7.42
C GLY A 87 -2.00 -2.11 -7.87
N LEU A 88 -3.09 -2.19 -8.64
CA LEU A 88 -3.56 -3.44 -9.21
C LEU A 88 -2.51 -4.07 -10.14
N LEU A 89 -1.98 -3.28 -11.07
CA LEU A 89 -0.97 -3.73 -12.02
C LEU A 89 0.29 -4.24 -11.31
N ILE A 90 0.81 -3.48 -10.34
CA ILE A 90 2.00 -3.89 -9.58
C ILE A 90 1.75 -5.18 -8.81
N MET A 91 0.66 -5.27 -8.06
CA MET A 91 0.41 -6.45 -7.22
C MET A 91 0.16 -7.71 -8.03
N LEU A 92 -0.58 -7.62 -9.14
CA LEU A 92 -0.81 -8.77 -10.02
C LEU A 92 0.44 -9.18 -10.80
N SER A 93 1.23 -8.21 -11.27
CA SER A 93 2.50 -8.51 -11.96
C SER A 93 3.52 -9.16 -11.03
N LEU A 94 3.65 -8.68 -9.78
CA LEU A 94 4.43 -9.34 -8.73
C LEU A 94 3.93 -10.76 -8.46
N GLY A 95 2.62 -10.94 -8.30
CA GLY A 95 2.01 -12.25 -8.05
C GLY A 95 2.27 -13.26 -9.19
N LYS A 96 2.21 -12.80 -10.45
CA LYS A 96 2.55 -13.62 -11.63
C LYS A 96 4.03 -13.92 -11.71
N LEU A 97 4.89 -12.93 -11.48
CA LEU A 97 6.33 -13.11 -11.53
C LEU A 97 6.79 -14.11 -10.46
N ALA A 98 6.27 -13.98 -9.23
CA ALA A 98 6.51 -14.94 -8.16
C ALA A 98 6.11 -16.37 -8.54
N GLN A 99 4.95 -16.55 -9.19
CA GLN A 99 4.51 -17.87 -9.68
C GLN A 99 5.49 -18.46 -10.70
N ILE A 100 5.98 -17.65 -11.65
CA ILE A 100 6.96 -18.09 -12.67
C ILE A 100 8.29 -18.50 -12.01
N PHE A 101 8.76 -17.72 -11.04
CA PHE A 101 9.99 -18.01 -10.30
C PHE A 101 9.90 -19.32 -9.50
N ILE A 102 8.76 -19.56 -8.83
CA ILE A 102 8.51 -20.81 -8.10
C ILE A 102 8.53 -22.01 -9.05
N LEU A 103 7.91 -21.90 -10.23
CA LEU A 103 7.83 -22.99 -11.19
C LEU A 103 9.19 -23.32 -11.84
N SER A 104 10.04 -22.31 -12.04
CA SER A 104 11.36 -22.48 -12.69
C SER A 104 12.41 -23.14 -11.78
N GLN A 105 12.27 -23.01 -10.46
CA GLN A 105 13.07 -23.64 -9.39
C GLN A 105 14.56 -23.90 -9.68
N THR A 106 15.23 -22.97 -10.38
CA THR A 106 16.64 -23.12 -10.77
C THR A 106 17.55 -22.48 -9.72
N PHE A 107 18.67 -23.12 -9.38
CA PHE A 107 19.64 -22.60 -8.41
C PHE A 107 20.09 -21.16 -8.73
N HIS A 108 20.30 -20.84 -10.00
CA HIS A 108 20.69 -19.50 -10.44
C HIS A 108 19.62 -18.44 -10.14
N LEU A 109 18.34 -18.76 -10.30
CA LEU A 109 17.24 -17.85 -9.98
C LEU A 109 17.14 -17.62 -8.47
N LEU A 110 17.34 -18.65 -7.65
CA LEU A 110 17.38 -18.52 -6.19
C LEU A 110 18.48 -17.55 -5.73
N VAL A 111 19.71 -17.74 -6.23
CA VAL A 111 20.85 -16.87 -5.90
C VAL A 111 20.59 -15.45 -6.37
N PHE A 112 20.04 -15.27 -7.56
CA PHE A 112 19.70 -13.96 -8.10
C PHE A 112 18.65 -13.22 -7.25
N THR A 113 17.56 -13.90 -6.86
CA THR A 113 16.54 -13.33 -5.98
C THR A 113 17.10 -12.99 -4.60
N PHE A 114 17.98 -13.83 -4.06
CA PHE A 114 18.64 -13.56 -2.78
C PHE A 114 19.53 -12.32 -2.82
N VAL A 115 20.35 -12.18 -3.87
CA VAL A 115 21.22 -11.01 -4.05
C VAL A 115 20.41 -9.73 -4.22
N ILE A 116 19.33 -9.75 -5.00
CA ILE A 116 18.42 -8.60 -5.15
C ILE A 116 17.71 -8.28 -3.84
N GLY A 117 17.21 -9.29 -3.12
CA GLY A 117 16.55 -9.08 -1.83
C GLY A 117 17.49 -8.47 -0.80
N LEU A 118 18.73 -8.96 -0.74
CA LEU A 118 19.76 -8.43 0.16
C LEU A 118 20.15 -7.00 -0.21
N SER A 119 20.36 -6.71 -1.50
CA SER A 119 20.69 -5.35 -1.93
C SER A 119 19.54 -4.38 -1.70
N ALA A 120 18.30 -4.78 -1.97
CA ALA A 120 17.11 -3.98 -1.67
C ALA A 120 16.97 -3.70 -0.17
N PHE A 121 17.24 -4.69 0.69
CA PHE A 121 17.22 -4.52 2.14
C PHE A 121 18.29 -3.53 2.63
N LEU A 122 19.53 -3.66 2.14
CA LEU A 122 20.61 -2.74 2.46
C LEU A 122 20.34 -1.31 1.97
N LEU A 123 19.76 -1.18 0.77
CA LEU A 123 19.32 0.11 0.23
C LEU A 123 18.21 0.71 1.08
N CYS A 124 17.24 -0.10 1.52
CA CYS A 124 16.22 0.37 2.45
C CYS A 124 16.84 0.84 3.77
N LEU A 125 17.78 0.10 4.38
CA LEU A 125 18.42 0.57 5.62
C LEU A 125 19.18 1.89 5.45
N LYS A 126 19.82 2.08 4.29
CA LYS A 126 20.64 3.27 4.03
C LYS A 126 19.82 4.48 3.55
N TRP A 127 18.72 4.26 2.84
CA TRP A 127 17.93 5.33 2.18
C TRP A 127 16.53 5.51 2.75
N ALA A 128 16.02 4.57 3.57
CA ALA A 128 14.79 4.78 4.33
C ALA A 128 14.89 5.88 5.40
N PRO A 129 16.05 6.20 6.02
CA PRO A 129 16.19 7.43 6.80
C PRO A 129 16.35 8.65 5.88
N ALA A 130 15.52 8.74 4.82
CA ALA A 130 15.41 9.93 4.01
C ALA A 130 14.41 10.88 4.67
N GLU A 131 14.83 12.13 4.88
CA GLU A 131 13.97 13.19 5.40
C GLU A 131 12.69 13.30 4.58
N ASN A 132 11.57 13.34 5.28
CA ASN A 132 10.24 13.54 4.73
C ASN A 132 9.70 14.86 5.29
N PRO A 133 9.01 15.72 4.53
CA PRO A 133 8.36 16.91 5.07
C PRO A 133 7.43 16.64 6.29
N ASN A 134 6.97 15.40 6.49
CA ASN A 134 6.20 14.93 7.65
C ASN A 134 7.05 14.33 8.81
N LYS A 135 8.36 14.16 8.66
CA LYS A 135 9.29 13.70 9.72
C LYS A 135 10.69 14.29 9.49
N ILE A 136 10.96 15.43 10.15
CA ILE A 136 12.28 16.06 10.20
C ILE A 136 13.17 15.18 11.09
N LEU A 137 14.36 14.83 10.61
CA LEU A 137 15.32 14.07 11.39
C LEU A 137 16.13 15.05 12.27
N THR A 138 16.33 14.70 13.53
CA THR A 138 17.22 15.42 14.45
C THR A 138 18.53 14.64 14.60
N ASP A 139 19.63 15.33 14.93
CA ASP A 139 21.01 14.81 14.93
C ASP A 139 21.27 13.52 15.74
N GLU A 140 20.32 13.10 16.58
CA GLU A 140 20.35 11.81 17.29
C GLU A 140 20.04 10.59 16.39
N ASP A 141 19.38 10.80 15.25
CA ASP A 141 18.99 9.75 14.28
C ASP A 141 20.10 9.46 13.23
N THR A 142 21.15 10.28 13.17
CA THR A 142 22.22 10.25 12.14
C THR A 142 23.61 9.96 12.74
N GLY A 143 23.70 8.91 13.56
CA GLY A 143 24.99 8.40 14.05
C GLY A 143 25.99 8.05 12.96
#